data_AF-A0A0B6YP09-F1
#
_entry.id   AF-A0A0B6YP09-F1
#
_cell.length_a   1.000
_cell.length_b   1.000
_cell.length_c   1.000
_cell.angle_alpha   90.00
_cell.angle_beta   90.00
_cell.angle_gamma   90.00
#
_symmetry.space_group_name_H-M   'P 1'
#
loop_
_entity.id
_entity.type
_entity.pdbx_description
1 polymer ?
#
loop_
_entity_poly.entity_id
_entity_poly.type
_entity_poly.pdbx_seq_one_letter_code
_entity_poly.pdbx_strand_id
1 'polypeptide(L)'
;EDMVTFLQWLDSPTVRAPVKTTDPEAISNHFKALTNKLLDYQGRVDHLTERSRTVHPIHYRKELPDWPVKARALVKYEHMQVSLEKDDVVTVLDNSDAERWMVR
;
A
#
# COMPACT_ATOMS: atom_id res chain seq x y z
N GLU A 1 -9.40 -5.69 6.52
CA GLU A 1 -9.56 -6.53 7.73
C GLU A 1 -8.22 -6.94 8.34
N ASP A 2 -7.23 -7.38 7.55
CA ASP A 2 -5.97 -7.95 8.09
C ASP A 2 -5.15 -7.09 9.07
N MET A 3 -4.92 -5.80 8.78
CA MET A 3 -4.09 -4.95 9.65
C MET A 3 -4.75 -4.65 11.00
N VAL A 4 -6.08 -4.48 11.02
CA VAL A 4 -6.83 -4.23 12.26
C VAL A 4 -6.81 -5.47 13.16
N THR A 5 -7.02 -6.64 12.57
CA THR A 5 -6.93 -7.93 13.27
C THR A 5 -5.53 -8.19 13.84
N PHE A 6 -4.48 -7.81 13.11
CA PHE A 6 -3.10 -7.90 13.58
C PHE A 6 -2.84 -7.01 14.81
N LEU A 7 -3.25 -5.73 14.74
CA LEU A 7 -3.09 -4.79 15.85
C LEU A 7 -3.85 -5.26 17.09
N GLN A 8 -5.08 -5.75 16.92
CA GLN A 8 -5.86 -6.36 18.00
C GLN A 8 -5.18 -7.60 18.59
N TRP A 9 -4.50 -8.41 17.76
CA TRP A 9 -3.74 -9.56 18.25
C TRP A 9 -2.49 -9.14 19.03
N LEU A 10 -1.75 -8.11 18.59
CA LEU A 10 -0.62 -7.56 19.35
C LEU A 10 -1.04 -7.00 20.72
N ASP A 11 -2.25 -6.44 20.79
CA ASP A 11 -2.85 -5.96 22.03
C ASP A 11 -3.43 -7.07 22.91
N SER A 12 -3.49 -8.30 22.40
CA SER A 12 -4.11 -9.41 23.12
C SER A 12 -3.29 -9.87 24.33
N PRO A 13 -3.95 -10.41 25.37
CA PRO A 13 -3.27 -10.98 26.54
C PRO A 13 -2.29 -12.09 26.17
N THR A 14 -2.51 -12.80 25.06
CA THR A 14 -1.61 -13.84 24.56
C THR A 14 -0.21 -13.32 24.24
N VAL A 15 -0.10 -12.05 23.84
CA VAL A 15 1.18 -11.41 23.50
C VAL A 15 1.71 -10.55 24.66
N ARG A 16 0.82 -9.85 25.37
CA ARG A 16 1.20 -8.88 26.40
C ARG A 16 1.32 -9.45 27.81
N ALA A 17 0.63 -10.54 28.12
CA ALA A 17 0.66 -11.09 29.47
C ALA A 17 2.00 -11.81 29.70
N PRO A 18 2.62 -11.65 30.88
CA PRO A 18 3.82 -12.41 31.21
C PRO A 18 3.49 -13.90 31.30
N VAL A 19 4.32 -14.72 30.66
CA VAL A 19 4.22 -16.18 30.76
C VAL A 19 4.58 -16.60 32.18
N LYS A 20 3.57 -16.97 32.97
CA LYS A 20 3.75 -17.48 34.34
C LYS A 20 3.75 -19.01 34.31
N THR A 21 4.91 -19.60 34.05
CA THR A 21 5.09 -21.06 34.13
C THR A 21 6.49 -21.39 34.66
N THR A 22 6.60 -22.52 35.36
CA THR A 22 7.87 -23.10 35.79
C THR A 22 8.40 -24.16 34.81
N ASP A 23 7.59 -24.53 33.81
CA ASP A 23 7.94 -25.51 32.79
C ASP A 23 8.71 -24.84 31.63
N PRO A 24 10.00 -25.18 31.40
CA PRO A 24 10.79 -24.64 30.30
C PRO A 24 10.23 -24.98 28.92
N GLU A 25 9.55 -26.13 28.77
CA GLU A 25 9.01 -26.57 27.49
C GLU A 25 7.79 -25.72 27.08
N ALA A 26 6.89 -25.43 28.03
CA ALA A 26 5.80 -24.48 27.83
C ALA A 26 6.29 -23.09 27.40
N ILE A 27 7.39 -22.59 27.98
CA ILE A 27 8.00 -21.30 27.58
C ILE A 27 8.50 -21.37 26.13
N SER A 28 9.24 -22.42 25.79
CA SER A 28 9.79 -22.61 24.44
C SER A 28 8.67 -22.68 23.39
N ASN A 29 7.62 -23.45 23.66
CA ASN A 29 6.48 -23.60 22.76
C ASN A 29 5.70 -22.30 22.59
N HIS A 30 5.54 -21.52 23.66
CA HIS A 30 4.91 -20.21 23.60
C HIS A 30 5.69 -19.25 22.69
N PHE A 31 7.02 -19.15 22.88
CA PHE A 31 7.85 -18.30 22.02
C PHE A 31 7.85 -18.77 20.57
N LYS A 32 7.90 -20.08 20.30
CA LYS A 32 7.78 -20.62 18.93
C LYS A 32 6.46 -20.22 18.28
N ALA A 33 5.35 -20.32 19.02
CA ALA A 33 4.03 -19.93 18.51
C ALA A 33 3.96 -18.43 18.19
N LEU A 34 4.49 -17.56 19.05
CA LEU A 34 4.57 -16.13 18.79
C LEU A 34 5.45 -15.81 17.58
N THR A 35 6.65 -16.39 17.52
CA THR A 35 7.59 -16.17 16.41
C THR A 35 7.00 -16.61 15.08
N ASN A 36 6.39 -17.81 15.02
CA ASN A 36 5.74 -18.30 13.79
C ASN A 36 4.65 -17.34 13.31
N LYS A 37 3.85 -16.82 14.25
CA LYS A 37 2.78 -15.88 13.92
C LYS A 37 3.32 -14.52 13.45
N LEU A 38 4.41 -14.03 14.05
CA LEU A 38 5.08 -12.80 13.59
C LEU A 38 5.70 -12.95 12.20
N LEU A 39 6.33 -14.10 11.92
CA LEU A 39 6.89 -14.40 10.60
C LEU A 39 5.81 -14.49 9.52
N ASP A 40 4.66 -15.10 9.82
CA ASP A 40 3.51 -15.12 8.90
C ASP A 40 3.03 -13.69 8.57
N TYR A 41 2.87 -12.85 9.60
CA TYR A 41 2.48 -11.45 9.37
C TYR A 41 3.52 -10.65 8.60
N GLN A 42 4.81 -10.88 8.85
CA GLN A 42 5.88 -10.24 8.07
C GLN A 42 5.72 -10.58 6.58
N GLY A 43 5.57 -11.86 6.23
CA GLY A 43 5.36 -12.26 4.84
C GLY A 43 4.12 -11.64 4.19
N ARG A 44 3.03 -11.49 4.96
CA ARG A 44 1.80 -10.83 4.49
C ARG A 44 2.00 -9.33 4.27
N VAL A 45 2.70 -8.64 5.17
CA VAL A 45 3.03 -7.20 5.03
C VAL A 45 3.95 -6.97 3.85
N ASP A 46 4.95 -7.83 3.64
CA ASP A 46 5.85 -7.75 2.50
C ASP A 46 5.08 -7.92 1.18
N HIS A 47 4.18 -8.90 1.13
CA HIS A 47 3.30 -9.11 -0.03
C HIS A 47 2.38 -7.91 -0.30
N LEU A 48 1.76 -7.34 0.75
CA LEU A 48 0.91 -6.15 0.63
C LEU A 48 1.71 -4.93 0.17
N THR A 49 2.93 -4.76 0.67
CA THR A 49 3.82 -3.67 0.29
C THR A 49 4.17 -3.77 -1.18
N GLU A 50 4.56 -4.95 -1.65
CA GLU A 50 4.88 -5.16 -3.06
C GLU A 50 3.66 -4.92 -3.96
N ARG A 51 2.49 -5.43 -3.56
CA ARG A 51 1.24 -5.15 -4.30
C ARG A 51 0.89 -3.67 -4.34
N SER A 52 1.05 -2.94 -3.23
CA SER A 52 0.70 -1.51 -3.17
C SER A 52 1.49 -0.65 -4.14
N ARG A 53 2.73 -1.05 -4.49
CA ARG A 53 3.57 -0.35 -5.48
C ARG A 53 2.95 -0.34 -6.88
N THR A 54 2.07 -1.29 -7.17
CA THR A 54 1.35 -1.41 -8.45
C THR A 54 -0.04 -0.77 -8.42
N VAL A 55 -0.50 -0.32 -7.25
CA VAL A 55 -1.81 0.32 -7.12
C VAL A 55 -1.70 1.78 -7.52
N HIS A 56 -2.46 2.17 -8.54
CA HIS A 56 -2.54 3.55 -9.00
C HIS A 56 -3.78 4.26 -8.45
N PRO A 57 -3.69 5.51 -7.99
CA PRO A 57 -4.80 6.22 -7.37
C PRO A 57 -5.84 6.69 -8.39
N ILE A 58 -6.89 5.88 -8.61
CA ILE A 58 -7.96 6.17 -9.58
C ILE A 58 -8.88 7.31 -9.10
N HIS A 59 -8.95 7.57 -7.80
CA HIS A 59 -9.76 8.66 -7.25
C HIS A 59 -9.29 10.04 -7.75
N TYR A 60 -7.98 10.22 -8.02
CA TYR A 60 -7.45 11.45 -8.61
C TYR A 60 -7.94 11.73 -10.03
N ARG A 61 -8.65 10.79 -10.67
CA ARG A 61 -9.33 11.05 -11.94
C ARG A 61 -10.56 11.95 -11.78
N LYS A 62 -11.14 12.03 -10.59
CA LYS A 62 -12.34 12.82 -10.28
C LYS A 62 -12.02 14.08 -9.50
N GLU A 63 -11.11 13.97 -8.53
CA GLU A 63 -10.78 15.05 -7.60
C GLU A 63 -9.27 15.18 -7.53
N LEU A 64 -8.75 16.32 -8.01
CA LEU A 64 -7.34 16.62 -7.85
C LEU A 64 -7.06 17.05 -6.41
N PRO A 65 -5.99 16.53 -5.80
CA PRO A 65 -5.51 17.03 -4.52
C PRO A 65 -4.80 18.38 -4.69
N ASP A 66 -4.52 19.07 -3.57
CA ASP A 66 -3.84 20.37 -3.55
C ASP A 66 -2.38 20.34 -4.03
N TRP A 67 -1.82 19.14 -4.24
CA TRP A 67 -0.44 18.96 -4.70
C TRP A 67 -0.37 18.49 -6.15
N PRO A 68 0.75 18.74 -6.85
CA PRO A 68 0.93 18.32 -8.24
C PRO A 68 0.79 16.80 -8.42
N VAL A 69 -0.13 16.38 -9.29
CA VAL A 69 -0.33 14.97 -9.65
C VAL A 69 0.45 14.65 -10.90
N LYS A 70 1.27 13.59 -10.85
CA LYS A 70 1.96 13.06 -12.03
C LYS A 70 1.13 11.98 -12.70
N ALA A 71 1.00 12.08 -14.02
CA ALA A 71 0.40 11.06 -14.87
C ALA A 71 1.45 10.51 -15.83
N ARG A 72 1.22 9.29 -16.33
CA ARG A 72 2.06 8.66 -17.34
C ARG A 72 1.26 8.47 -18.62
N ALA A 73 1.83 8.88 -19.76
CA ALA A 73 1.25 8.61 -21.06
C ALA A 73 1.28 7.10 -21.35
N LEU A 74 0.11 6.49 -21.55
CA LEU A 74 0.00 5.05 -21.82
C LEU A 74 0.27 4.71 -23.29
N VAL A 75 0.08 5.70 -24.17
CA VAL A 75 0.24 5.62 -25.62
C VAL A 75 0.87 6.91 -26.12
N LYS A 76 1.46 6.85 -27.31
CA LYS A 76 1.86 8.05 -28.03
C LYS A 76 0.62 8.89 -28.34
N TYR A 77 0.69 10.18 -28.05
CA TYR A 77 -0.36 11.15 -28.34
C TYR A 77 0.25 12.38 -29.01
N GLU A 78 -0.29 12.76 -30.17
CA GLU A 78 0.20 13.91 -30.91
C GLU A 78 -0.98 14.74 -31.40
N HIS A 79 -1.06 15.98 -30.91
CA HIS A 79 -2.10 16.93 -31.31
C HIS A 79 -1.63 18.38 -31.16
N MET A 80 -1.63 19.12 -32.26
CA MET A 80 -1.23 20.55 -32.32
C MET A 80 0.15 20.82 -31.69
N GLN A 81 0.18 21.34 -30.46
CA GLN A 81 1.40 21.71 -29.72
C GLN A 81 1.79 20.68 -28.65
N VAL A 82 1.03 19.59 -28.51
CA VAL A 82 1.28 18.52 -27.54
C VAL A 82 1.73 17.29 -28.28
N SER A 83 2.94 16.82 -27.97
CA SER A 83 3.46 15.54 -28.41
C SER A 83 3.99 14.81 -27.18
N LEU A 84 3.38 13.66 -26.88
CA LEU A 84 3.72 12.79 -25.76
C LEU A 84 4.09 11.43 -26.33
N GLU A 85 5.24 10.91 -25.92
CA GLU A 85 5.63 9.55 -26.20
C GLU A 85 5.09 8.60 -25.13
N LYS A 86 5.08 7.30 -25.45
CA LYS A 86 4.68 6.29 -24.47
C LYS A 86 5.63 6.33 -23.27
N ASP A 87 5.04 6.24 -22.08
CA ASP A 87 5.71 6.27 -20.78
C ASP A 87 6.23 7.66 -20.35
N ASP A 88 5.95 8.72 -21.12
CA ASP A 88 6.24 10.10 -20.70
C ASP A 88 5.48 10.46 -19.42
N VAL A 89 6.18 11.15 -18.51
CA VAL A 89 5.62 11.59 -17.23
C VAL A 89 5.27 13.07 -17.31
N VAL A 90 3.98 13.38 -17.16
CA VAL A 90 3.42 14.73 -17.23
C VAL A 90 2.78 15.11 -15.89
N THR A 91 2.65 16.40 -15.65
CA THR A 91 1.94 16.95 -14.49
C THR A 91 0.53 17.32 -14.90
N VAL A 92 -0.47 16.81 -14.18
CA VAL A 92 -1.88 17.17 -14.39
C VAL A 92 -2.13 18.54 -13.77
N LEU A 93 -2.60 19.48 -14.58
CA LEU A 93 -2.94 20.84 -14.18
C LEU A 93 -4.45 21.00 -13.91
N ASP A 94 -5.28 20.35 -14.72
CA ASP A 94 -6.73 20.38 -14.59
C ASP A 94 -7.34 19.08 -15.14
N ASN A 95 -8.33 18.54 -14.43
CA ASN A 95 -9.08 17.34 -14.76
C ASN A 95 -10.61 17.57 -14.72
N SER A 96 -11.07 18.82 -14.82
CA SER A 96 -12.49 19.19 -14.77
C SER A 96 -13.32 18.53 -15.89
N ASP A 97 -12.74 18.29 -17.05
CA ASP A 97 -13.35 17.52 -18.15
C ASP A 97 -12.92 16.05 -18.04
N ALA A 98 -13.90 15.14 -17.96
CA ALA A 98 -13.66 13.71 -17.83
C ALA A 98 -12.99 13.08 -19.06
N GLU A 99 -13.13 13.69 -20.24
CA GLU A 99 -12.56 13.20 -21.50
C GLU A 99 -11.22 13.87 -21.84
N ARG A 100 -10.93 15.05 -21.28
CA ARG A 100 -9.74 15.85 -21.65
C ARG A 100 -9.10 16.51 -20.43
N TRP A 101 -7.85 16.17 -20.16
CA TRP A 101 -7.10 16.78 -19.07
C TRP A 101 -6.03 17.72 -19.61
N MET A 102 -5.84 18.82 -18.89
CA MET A 102 -4.74 19.74 -19.15
C MET A 102 -3.49 19.22 -18.44
N VAL A 103 -2.41 19.03 -19.20
CA VAL A 103 -1.15 18.46 -18.69
C VAL A 103 0.05 19.32 -19.12
N ARG A 104 1.15 19.24 -18.37
CA ARG A 104 2.43 19.92 -18.64
C ARG A 104 3.62 18.99 -18.46
#